data_AF-A0A1Q6WNP7-F1
#
_entry.id   AF-A0A1Q6WNP7-F1
#
_cell.length_a   1.000
_cell.length_b   1.000
_cell.length_c   1.000
_cell.angle_alpha   90.00
_cell.angle_beta   90.00
_cell.angle_gamma   90.00
#
_symmetry.space_group_name_H-M   'P 1'
#
loop_
_entity.id
_entity.type
_entity.pdbx_description
1 polymer ?
#
loop_
_entity_poly.entity_id
_entity_poly.type
_entity_poly.pdbx_seq_one_letter_code
_entity_poly.pdbx_strand_id
1 'polypeptide(L)' 'MKIIKSYPTTVEADLARLELEAAGIPSTVVGISAGMEGGVAGVQLLVQDDQVEAALTLLKDA' A
#
# COMPACT_ATOMS: atom_id res chain seq x y z
N MET A 1 -9.09 -6.84 3.97
CA MET A 1 -7.99 -6.11 3.30
C MET A 1 -8.59 -5.25 2.22
N LYS A 2 -8.32 -3.94 2.24
CA LYS A 2 -8.81 -2.94 1.31
C LYS A 2 -7.66 -2.23 0.63
N ILE A 3 -7.79 -2.02 -0.67
CA ILE A 3 -6.87 -1.20 -1.45
C ILE A 3 -7.10 0.26 -1.08
N ILE A 4 -6.04 0.95 -0.70
CA ILE A 4 -6.08 2.39 -0.36
C ILE A 4 -5.36 3.26 -1.38
N LYS A 5 -4.39 2.70 -2.11
CA LYS A 5 -3.63 3.42 -3.13
C LYS A 5 -3.00 2.45 -4.14
N SER A 6 -2.85 2.92 -5.38
CA SER A 6 -2.10 2.23 -6.43
C SER A 6 -0.81 3.00 -6.72
N TYR A 7 0.26 2.29 -7.02
CA TYR A 7 1.56 2.83 -7.35
C TYR A 7 2.07 2.24 -8.67
N PRO A 8 2.81 2.99 -9.47
CA PRO A 8 3.39 2.46 -10.70
C PRO A 8 4.56 1.52 -10.43
N THR A 9 5.24 1.65 -9.28
CA THR A 9 6.37 0.80 -8.89
C THR A 9 6.26 0.29 -7.46
N THR A 10 6.94 -0.82 -7.16
CA THR A 10 7.03 -1.36 -5.80
C THR A 10 7.77 -0.40 -4.85
N VAL A 11 8.75 0.36 -5.36
CA VAL A 11 9.56 1.27 -4.53
C VAL A 11 8.72 2.32 -3.83
N GLU A 12 7.84 3.01 -4.57
CA GLU A 12 6.95 4.03 -3.98
C GLU A 12 5.93 3.42 -3.03
N ALA A 13 5.45 2.21 -3.35
CA ALA A 13 4.52 1.50 -2.50
C ALA A 13 5.16 1.04 -1.18
N ASP A 14 6.43 0.60 -1.22
CA ASP A 14 7.19 0.20 -0.04
C ASP A 14 7.51 1.38 0.87
N LEU A 15 7.77 2.57 0.33
CA LEU A 15 7.93 3.78 1.16
C LEU A 15 6.65 4.05 1.97
N ALA A 16 5.49 4.03 1.33
CA ALA A 16 4.22 4.19 2.04
C ALA A 16 3.93 3.02 3.00
N ARG A 17 4.34 1.79 2.64
CA ARG A 17 4.24 0.62 3.52
C ARG A 17 5.06 0.82 4.80
N LEU A 18 6.28 1.33 4.69
CA LEU A 18 7.18 1.61 5.81
C LEU A 18 6.64 2.71 6.72
N GLU A 19 6.03 3.76 6.17
CA GLU A 19 5.37 4.81 6.96
C GLU A 19 4.19 4.27 7.77
N LEU A 20 3.35 3.43 7.14
CA LEU A 20 2.26 2.74 7.84
C LEU A 20 2.80 1.78 8.91
N GLU A 21 3.86 1.04 8.62
CA GLU A 21 4.50 0.13 9.56
C GLU A 21 5.07 0.88 10.78
N ALA A 22 5.70 2.04 10.57
CA ALA A 22 6.19 2.91 11.64
C ALA A 22 5.05 3.43 12.54
N ALA A 23 3.84 3.61 11.99
CA ALA A 23 2.64 3.96 12.73
C ALA A 23 1.90 2.74 13.32
N GLY A 24 2.42 1.52 13.16
CA GLY A 24 1.81 0.29 13.65
C GLY A 24 0.60 -0.17 12.84
N ILE A 25 0.45 0.29 11.60
CA ILE A 25 -0.65 -0.07 10.69
C ILE A 25 -0.20 -1.22 9.76
N PRO A 26 -0.75 -2.44 9.92
CA PRO A 26 -0.39 -3.56 9.05
C PRO A 26 -0.84 -3.30 7.61
N SER A 27 0.11 -3.42 6.67
CA SER A 27 -0.14 -3.17 5.25
C SER A 27 0.59 -4.17 4.35
N THR A 28 0.10 -4.33 3.11
CA THR A 28 0.63 -5.29 2.14
C THR A 28 0.65 -4.65 0.76
N VAL A 29 1.75 -4.83 0.04
CA VAL A 29 1.89 -4.42 -1.36
C VAL A 29 1.67 -5.63 -2.25
N VAL A 30 0.80 -5.53 -3.26
CA VAL A 30 0.50 -6.62 -4.20
C VAL A 30 0.64 -6.14 -5.64
N GLY A 31 1.19 -6.97 -6.52
CA GLY A 31 1.34 -6.65 -7.94
C GLY A 31 0.02 -6.65 -8.73
N ILE A 32 -0.10 -5.73 -9.69
CA ILE A 32 -1.19 -5.67 -10.67
C ILE A 32 -0.67 -6.31 -11.97
N SER A 33 -1.12 -7.53 -12.27
CA SER A 33 -0.97 -8.34 -13.52
C SER A 33 -0.47 -9.78 -13.27
N ALA A 34 -0.61 -10.62 -14.30
CA ALA A 34 -0.59 -12.08 -14.27
C ALA A 34 0.73 -12.66 -13.78
N GLY A 35 0.92 -12.74 -12.46
CA GLY A 35 2.09 -13.35 -11.84
C GLY A 35 2.49 -12.78 -10.48
N MET A 36 1.90 -11.67 -10.04
CA MET A 36 1.96 -11.14 -8.66
C MET A 36 3.33 -11.21 -7.94
N GLU A 37 4.34 -10.54 -8.51
CA GLU A 37 5.28 -9.66 -7.78
C GLU A 37 5.89 -8.72 -8.84
N GLY A 38 5.87 -7.40 -8.61
CA GLY A 38 6.33 -6.42 -9.61
C GLY A 38 5.43 -6.29 -10.85
N GLY A 39 4.12 -6.50 -10.68
CA GLY A 39 3.13 -6.47 -11.75
C GLY A 39 3.41 -5.39 -12.80
N VAL A 40 3.41 -5.79 -14.08
CA VAL A 40 3.75 -4.91 -15.22
C VAL A 40 2.83 -3.68 -15.30
N ALA A 41 1.68 -3.72 -14.63
CA ALA A 41 0.73 -2.61 -14.52
C ALA A 41 0.80 -1.84 -13.18
N GLY A 42 1.82 -2.08 -12.37
CA GLY A 42 2.04 -1.45 -11.06
C GLY A 42 1.70 -2.36 -9.88
N VAL A 43 1.52 -1.74 -8.72
CA VAL A 43 1.22 -2.42 -7.45
C VAL A 43 0.11 -1.69 -6.68
N GLN A 44 -0.52 -2.36 -5.74
CA GLN A 44 -1.53 -1.79 -4.84
C GLN A 44 -1.09 -1.96 -3.40
N LEU A 45 -1.33 -0.92 -2.60
CA LEU A 45 -1.16 -0.95 -1.16
C LEU A 45 -2.50 -1.25 -0.50
N LEU A 46 -2.51 -2.28 0.34
CA LEU A 46 -3.67 -2.77 1.06
C LEU A 46 -3.46 -2.64 2.56
N VAL A 47 -4.54 -2.36 3.29
CA VAL A 47 -4.60 -2.36 4.76
C VAL A 47 -5.82 -3.14 5.25
N GLN A 48 -5.91 -3.40 6.56
CA GLN A 48 -7.13 -3.95 7.14
C GLN A 48 -8.29 -2.94 7.03
N ASP A 49 -9.53 -3.44 6.91
CA ASP A 49 -10.71 -2.62 6.64
C ASP A 49 -10.96 -1.56 7.73
N ASP A 50 -10.67 -1.88 8.99
CA ASP A 50 -10.77 -1.01 10.17
C ASP A 50 -9.68 0.07 10.21
N GLN A 51 -8.60 -0.09 9.44
CA GLN A 51 -7.45 0.82 9.42
C GLN A 51 -7.43 1.76 8.22
N VAL A 52 -8.45 1.69 7.34
CA VAL A 52 -8.49 2.48 6.10
C VAL A 52 -8.43 3.99 6.37
N GLU A 53 -9.23 4.50 7.30
CA GLU A 53 -9.26 5.95 7.60
C GLU A 53 -7.93 6.43 8.21
N ALA A 54 -7.37 5.66 9.14
CA ALA A 54 -6.09 5.97 9.77
C ALA A 54 -4.95 5.98 8.74
N ALA A 55 -4.89 4.97 7.86
CA ALA A 55 -3.89 4.87 6.81
C ALA A 55 -4.01 6.00 5.78
N LEU A 56 -5.23 6.33 5.36
CA LEU A 56 -5.47 7.42 4.41
C LEU A 56 -5.16 8.80 5.00
N THR A 57 -5.34 8.97 6.32
CA THR A 57 -4.97 10.20 7.00
C THR A 57 -3.45 10.35 7.03
N LEU A 58 -2.73 9.32 7.49
CA LEU A 58 -1.28 9.36 7.59
C LEU A 58 -0.60 9.64 6.24
N LEU A 59 -1.03 8.94 5.17
CA LEU A 59 -0.40 9.05 3.85
C LEU A 59 -0.76 10.34 3.08
N LYS A 60 -1.64 11.20 3.60
CA LYS A 60 -1.89 12.54 3.03
C LYS A 60 -0.90 13.58 3.53
N ASP A 61 -0.27 13.33 4.68
CA ASP A 61 0.69 14.21 5.32
C ASP A 61 2.16 13.86 4.97
N ALA A 62 2.36 12.84 4.13
CA ALA A 62 3.66 12.34 3.66
C ALA A 62 4.02 12.85 2.25
#